data_AF-A0A7N0VKK6-F1
#
_entry.id   AF-A0A7N0VKK6-F1
#
_cell.length_a   1.000
_cell.length_b   1.000
_cell.length_c   1.000
_cell.angle_alpha   90.00
_cell.angle_beta   90.00
_cell.angle_gamma   90.00
#
_symmetry.space_group_name_H-M   'P 1'
#
loop_
_entity.id
_entity.type
_entity.pdbx_description
1 polymer ?
#
loop_
_entity_poly.entity_id
_entity_poly.type
_entity_poly.pdbx_seq_one_letter_code
_entity_poly.pdbx_strand_id
1 'polypeptide(L)'
;MEELKKLEQVQKVLSLMQSHRITSSSRLPAPESDRFLSSLVLLLMQPCGELGFEEKCQLVCDNVPKLSTLFLEEVSASLLGKDKDKGLDMFPDKIKDICSLKADFNDEAMVGLDAMQRANSTLEDFCRSYFMFHDLDASKPQSIFRYLPILSFTESYIYQLDCLNESLLHEPVGSHNVLKEAAFVSASDDVTLPSTLVTCKRKSSSAGSVHAFLTDPFRQLVLLLQRHGLMTERIGEELRGGEEYWKLERQLCSAMINKEEISIQVVMRAIHLKSFDYRVLNLLLFNVRGEKVDNIFMDFLSASEFLVEVADDL
;
A
#
# COMPACT_ATOMS: atom_id res chain seq x y z
N MET A 1 10.29 10.87 -9.79
CA MET A 1 10.85 11.83 -10.77
C MET A 1 10.09 13.16 -10.80
N GLU A 2 8.77 13.19 -10.66
CA GLU A 2 8.01 14.44 -10.63
C GLU A 2 8.32 15.31 -9.40
N GLU A 3 8.46 14.72 -8.21
CA GLU A 3 8.90 15.44 -7.00
C GLU A 3 10.34 15.98 -7.12
N LEU A 4 11.25 15.23 -7.74
CA LEU A 4 12.60 15.71 -8.07
C LEU A 4 12.58 16.87 -9.07
N LYS A 5 11.69 16.80 -10.07
CA LYS A 5 11.48 17.88 -11.04
C LYS A 5 10.84 19.11 -10.40
N LYS A 6 9.91 18.93 -9.45
CA LYS A 6 9.34 20.00 -8.62
C LYS A 6 10.43 20.64 -7.77
N LEU A 7 11.31 19.84 -7.16
CA LEU A 7 12.44 20.34 -6.37
C LEU A 7 13.44 21.11 -7.25
N GLU A 8 13.73 20.61 -8.45
CA GLU A 8 14.57 21.31 -9.43
C GLU A 8 13.94 22.63 -9.89
N GLN A 9 12.62 22.66 -10.09
CA GLN A 9 11.88 23.89 -10.41
C GLN A 9 11.93 24.90 -9.26
N VAL A 10 11.73 24.45 -8.01
CA VAL A 10 11.88 25.28 -6.80
C VAL A 10 13.29 25.86 -6.73
N GLN A 11 14.33 25.04 -6.97
CA GLN A 11 15.72 25.49 -6.95
C GLN A 11 16.04 26.52 -8.05
N LYS A 12 15.49 26.34 -9.25
CA LYS A 12 15.64 27.32 -10.36
C LYS A 12 14.98 28.66 -10.03
N VAL A 13 13.78 28.63 -9.47
CA VAL A 13 13.06 29.84 -9.05
C VAL A 13 13.80 30.55 -7.91
N LEU A 14 14.31 29.81 -6.92
CA LEU A 14 15.13 30.36 -5.84
C LEU A 14 16.38 31.09 -6.36
N SER A 15 17.11 30.48 -7.29
CA SER A 15 18.29 31.10 -7.91
C SER A 15 17.94 32.39 -8.67
N LEU A 16 16.80 32.42 -9.36
CA LEU A 16 16.29 33.62 -10.04
C LEU A 16 15.85 34.71 -9.05
N MET A 17 15.18 34.34 -7.96
CA MET A 17 14.77 35.30 -6.92
C MET A 17 15.99 35.94 -6.24
N GLN A 18 17.04 35.15 -6.01
CA GLN A 18 18.32 35.63 -5.46
C GLN A 18 19.04 36.57 -6.42
N SER A 19 19.06 36.26 -7.73
CA SER A 19 19.70 37.12 -8.74
C SER A 19 18.97 38.46 -8.92
N HIS A 20 17.65 38.50 -8.70
CA HIS A 20 16.83 39.71 -8.78
C HIS A 20 16.65 40.42 -7.42
N ARG A 21 17.34 39.96 -6.36
CA ARG A 21 17.27 40.53 -4.99
C ARG A 21 15.85 40.62 -4.41
N ILE A 22 14.98 39.67 -4.78
CA ILE A 22 13.60 39.59 -4.26
C ILE A 22 13.60 39.04 -2.84
N THR A 23 14.53 38.12 -2.52
CA THR A 23 14.74 37.61 -1.16
C THR A 23 15.77 38.46 -0.41
N SER A 24 15.53 38.66 0.88
CA SER A 24 16.31 39.59 1.71
C SER A 24 17.70 39.04 1.99
N SER A 25 18.75 39.83 1.73
CA SER A 25 20.12 39.61 2.22
C SER A 25 20.28 39.93 3.71
N SER A 26 19.20 39.88 4.50
CA SER A 26 19.22 40.18 5.93
C SER A 26 19.80 39.01 6.72
N ARG A 27 20.65 39.36 7.70
CA ARG A 27 21.53 38.49 8.49
C ARG A 27 20.77 37.47 9.35
N LEU A 28 20.26 36.41 8.72
CA LEU A 28 20.02 35.04 9.21
C LEU A 28 19.21 34.33 8.11
N PRO A 29 19.71 33.23 7.51
CA PRO A 29 18.96 32.52 6.48
C PRO A 29 17.76 31.83 7.15
N ALA A 30 16.55 32.25 6.79
CA ALA A 30 15.34 31.47 7.05
C ALA A 30 15.01 30.68 5.77
N PRO A 31 15.64 29.51 5.54
CA PRO A 31 15.47 28.73 4.30
C PRO A 31 14.00 28.40 4.01
N GLU A 32 13.18 28.31 5.06
CA GLU A 32 11.74 28.06 4.96
C GLU A 32 10.96 29.23 4.33
N SER A 33 11.38 30.48 4.56
CA SER A 33 10.73 31.65 3.96
C SER A 33 10.96 31.70 2.46
N ASP A 34 12.21 31.48 2.03
CA ASP A 34 12.57 31.48 0.61
C ASP A 34 11.90 30.30 -0.11
N ARG A 35 11.82 29.13 0.55
CA ARG A 35 11.10 27.96 0.05
C ARG A 35 9.59 28.20 -0.10
N PHE A 36 8.97 28.88 0.86
CA PHE A 36 7.56 29.26 0.77
C PHE A 36 7.33 30.22 -0.40
N LEU A 37 8.14 31.27 -0.54
CA LEU A 37 7.99 32.25 -1.61
C LEU A 37 8.22 31.65 -2.99
N SER A 38 9.22 30.78 -3.16
CA SER A 38 9.42 30.06 -4.42
C SER A 38 8.27 29.12 -4.77
N SER A 39 7.65 28.48 -3.76
CA SER A 39 6.44 27.67 -3.97
C SER A 39 5.24 28.52 -4.40
N LEU A 40 5.09 29.72 -3.84
CA LEU A 40 4.05 30.68 -4.22
C LEU A 40 4.25 31.18 -5.66
N VAL A 41 5.49 31.49 -6.06
CA VAL A 41 5.82 31.90 -7.43
C VAL A 41 5.48 30.77 -8.42
N LEU A 42 5.83 29.52 -8.09
CA LEU A 42 5.48 28.38 -8.93
C LEU A 42 3.95 28.20 -9.05
N LEU A 43 3.20 28.41 -7.96
CA LEU A 43 1.74 28.38 -7.98
C LEU A 43 1.15 29.44 -8.93
N LEU A 44 1.70 30.66 -8.93
CA LEU A 44 1.27 31.73 -9.85
C LEU A 44 1.56 31.38 -11.33
N MET A 45 2.63 30.63 -11.58
CA MET A 45 3.01 30.17 -12.92
C MET A 45 2.19 28.98 -13.42
N GLN A 46 1.53 28.23 -12.53
CA GLN A 46 0.72 27.08 -12.94
C GLN A 46 -0.57 27.54 -13.66
N PRO A 47 -1.01 26.84 -14.73
CA PRO A 47 -2.27 27.16 -15.40
C PRO A 47 -3.45 26.96 -14.44
N CYS A 48 -4.37 27.92 -14.41
CA CYS A 48 -5.55 27.88 -13.55
C CYS A 48 -6.75 28.35 -14.38
N GLY A 49 -7.36 27.43 -15.13
CA GLY A 49 -8.38 27.78 -16.12
C GLY A 49 -7.86 28.78 -17.16
N GLU A 50 -8.67 29.80 -17.46
CA GLU A 50 -8.36 30.87 -18.40
C GLU A 50 -7.64 32.07 -17.76
N LEU A 51 -7.33 32.01 -16.45
CA LEU A 51 -6.73 33.15 -15.73
C LEU A 51 -5.29 33.42 -16.19
N GLY A 52 -5.04 34.68 -16.60
CA GLY A 52 -3.72 35.20 -16.93
C GLY A 52 -2.82 35.40 -15.70
N PHE A 53 -1.53 35.64 -15.92
CA PHE A 53 -0.57 35.87 -14.83
C PHE A 53 -0.89 37.17 -14.05
N GLU A 54 -1.25 38.24 -14.77
CA GLU A 54 -1.60 39.54 -14.21
C GLU A 54 -2.87 39.45 -13.35
N GLU A 55 -3.88 38.72 -13.82
CA GLU A 55 -5.14 38.50 -13.10
C GLU A 55 -4.93 37.69 -11.81
N LYS A 56 -4.07 36.67 -11.85
CA LYS A 56 -3.69 35.91 -10.64
C LYS A 56 -2.98 36.79 -9.63
N CYS A 57 -2.02 37.60 -10.07
CA CYS A 57 -1.32 38.54 -9.19
C CYS A 57 -2.29 39.53 -8.54
N GLN A 58 -3.22 40.09 -9.32
CA GLN A 58 -4.23 41.02 -8.82
C GLN A 58 -5.15 40.36 -7.77
N LEU A 59 -5.63 39.14 -8.05
CA LEU A 59 -6.46 38.37 -7.12
C LEU A 59 -5.74 38.08 -5.80
N VAL A 60 -4.46 37.74 -5.85
CA VAL A 60 -3.65 37.51 -4.64
C VAL A 60 -3.51 38.81 -3.85
N CYS A 61 -3.17 39.92 -4.50
CA CYS A 61 -3.07 41.23 -3.84
C CYS A 61 -4.40 41.67 -3.20
N ASP A 62 -5.53 41.43 -3.85
CA ASP A 62 -6.84 41.88 -3.39
C ASP A 62 -7.43 41.02 -2.26
N ASN A 63 -7.01 39.76 -2.16
CA ASN A 63 -7.63 38.80 -1.25
C ASN A 63 -6.71 38.31 -0.13
N VAL A 64 -5.39 38.29 -0.31
CA VAL A 64 -4.46 37.93 0.78
C VAL A 64 -4.65 38.79 2.04
N PRO A 65 -4.84 40.13 1.96
CA PRO A 65 -5.11 40.94 3.14
C PRO A 65 -6.43 40.60 3.86
N LYS A 66 -7.37 39.95 3.17
CA LYS A 66 -8.65 39.51 3.72
C LYS A 66 -8.56 38.14 4.41
N LEU A 67 -7.47 37.40 4.19
CA LEU A 67 -7.23 36.11 4.85
C LEU A 67 -6.85 36.36 6.31
N SER A 68 -7.85 36.31 7.18
CA SER A 68 -7.61 36.35 8.63
C SER A 68 -7.01 35.04 9.12
N THR A 69 -6.25 35.10 10.21
CA THR A 69 -5.71 33.89 10.87
C THR A 69 -6.80 32.93 11.31
N LEU A 70 -7.94 33.47 11.78
CA LEU A 70 -9.11 32.68 12.19
C LEU A 70 -9.70 31.88 11.02
N PHE A 71 -9.79 32.49 9.84
CA PHE A 71 -10.25 31.81 8.63
C PHE A 71 -9.29 30.69 8.21
N LEU A 72 -7.98 30.92 8.28
CA LEU A 72 -6.99 29.88 7.94
C LEU A 72 -7.00 28.71 8.95
N GLU A 73 -7.22 28.99 10.24
CA GLU A 73 -7.39 27.96 11.27
C GLU A 73 -8.67 27.14 11.05
N GLU A 74 -9.78 27.79 10.68
CA GLU A 74 -11.05 27.12 10.33
C GLU A 74 -10.90 26.18 9.14
N VAL A 75 -10.25 26.63 8.06
CA VAL A 75 -9.94 25.81 6.89
C VAL A 75 -9.00 24.65 7.26
N SER A 76 -8.00 24.89 8.12
CA SER A 76 -7.11 23.81 8.56
C SER A 76 -7.86 22.74 9.36
N ALA A 77 -8.83 23.13 10.19
CA ALA A 77 -9.64 22.22 10.99
C ALA A 77 -10.63 21.41 10.14
N SER A 78 -11.19 22.02 9.09
CA SER A 78 -12.07 21.32 8.14
C SER A 78 -11.31 20.32 7.26
N LEU A 79 -10.07 20.63 6.88
CA LEU A 79 -9.21 19.73 6.09
C LEU A 79 -8.62 18.58 6.91
N LEU A 80 -8.38 18.78 8.20
CA LEU A 80 -7.85 17.72 9.11
C LEU A 80 -8.94 16.87 9.79
N GLY A 81 -10.21 17.03 9.43
CA GLY A 81 -11.29 16.15 9.91
C GLY A 81 -11.56 16.24 11.41
N LYS A 82 -11.62 17.46 11.97
CA LYS A 82 -12.25 17.63 13.29
C LYS A 82 -13.76 17.83 13.10
N ASP A 83 -14.48 16.72 13.06
CA ASP A 83 -15.94 16.71 13.16
C ASP A 83 -16.37 17.41 14.47
N LYS A 84 -16.81 18.66 14.33
CA LYS A 84 -17.67 19.31 15.31
C LYS A 84 -19.03 19.49 14.66
N ASP A 85 -19.86 18.51 14.97
CA ASP A 85 -21.30 18.52 14.88
C ASP A 85 -21.89 19.85 15.40
N LYS A 86 -22.50 20.64 14.50
CA LYS A 86 -23.72 21.46 14.70
C LYS A 86 -23.98 22.34 13.47
N GLY A 87 -25.11 22.10 12.83
CA GLY A 87 -25.46 22.64 11.52
C GLY A 87 -26.04 24.05 11.48
N LEU A 88 -26.19 24.54 10.25
CA LEU A 88 -27.36 25.24 9.73
C LEU A 88 -27.24 25.36 8.19
N ASP A 89 -28.33 25.03 7.51
CA ASP A 89 -28.51 24.96 6.07
C ASP A 89 -28.22 26.25 5.31
N MET A 90 -27.56 26.11 4.14
CA MET A 90 -28.04 26.69 2.88
C MET A 90 -27.28 26.09 1.69
N PHE A 91 -27.94 25.25 0.90
CA PHE A 91 -27.51 24.92 -0.47
C PHE A 91 -28.01 26.01 -1.45
N PRO A 92 -27.36 26.19 -2.61
CA PRO A 92 -27.87 25.48 -3.79
C PRO A 92 -26.78 24.79 -4.63
N ASP A 93 -27.00 23.48 -4.83
CA ASP A 93 -26.95 22.77 -6.12
C ASP A 93 -25.82 23.10 -7.11
N LYS A 94 -24.72 22.31 -7.03
CA LYS A 94 -24.06 21.67 -8.21
C LYS A 94 -22.81 20.82 -7.89
N ILE A 95 -22.64 20.33 -6.67
CA ILE A 95 -21.58 19.37 -6.36
C ILE A 95 -22.19 18.24 -5.53
N LYS A 96 -23.11 17.47 -6.11
CA LYS A 96 -23.71 16.30 -5.45
C LYS A 96 -23.39 14.96 -6.11
N ASP A 97 -22.60 14.98 -7.19
CA ASP A 97 -22.37 13.80 -8.03
C ASP A 97 -21.02 13.09 -7.86
N ILE A 98 -20.16 13.48 -6.91
CA ILE A 98 -18.89 12.74 -6.67
C ILE A 98 -18.75 12.23 -5.22
N CYS A 99 -19.47 12.79 -4.24
CA CYS A 99 -19.37 12.37 -2.84
C CYS A 99 -20.59 11.60 -2.30
N SER A 100 -21.54 11.21 -3.16
CA SER A 100 -22.73 10.45 -2.72
C SER A 100 -22.61 8.92 -2.85
N LEU A 101 -21.43 8.39 -3.19
CA LEU A 101 -21.17 6.96 -3.01
C LEU A 101 -20.70 6.71 -1.57
N LYS A 102 -21.66 6.75 -0.63
CA LYS A 102 -21.59 5.85 0.51
C LYS A 102 -21.77 4.42 -0.03
N ALA A 103 -20.74 3.91 -0.69
CA ALA A 103 -20.58 2.47 -0.85
C ALA A 103 -20.08 1.93 0.49
N ASP A 104 -20.56 0.77 0.88
CA ASP A 104 -20.16 0.06 2.09
C ASP A 104 -18.62 -0.09 2.15
N PHE A 105 -17.95 0.79 2.90
CA PHE A 105 -16.49 0.83 3.07
C PHE A 105 -15.89 -0.41 3.77
N ASN A 106 -16.68 -1.44 4.06
CA ASN A 106 -16.22 -2.63 4.78
C ASN A 106 -15.66 -3.74 3.86
N ASP A 107 -15.76 -3.60 2.53
CA ASP A 107 -15.39 -4.63 1.55
C ASP A 107 -14.40 -4.12 0.48
N GLU A 108 -13.55 -3.15 0.83
CA GLU A 108 -12.44 -2.71 -0.02
C GLU A 108 -11.10 -3.31 0.46
N ALA A 109 -10.27 -3.76 -0.49
CA ALA A 109 -8.92 -4.21 -0.17
C ALA A 109 -8.09 -3.01 0.29
N MET A 110 -7.67 -3.01 1.57
CA MET A 110 -6.90 -1.93 2.16
C MET A 110 -5.46 -2.37 2.42
N VAL A 111 -4.53 -1.47 2.10
CA VAL A 111 -3.10 -1.65 2.35
C VAL A 111 -2.61 -0.52 3.25
N GLY A 112 -1.96 -0.87 4.36
CA GLY A 112 -1.33 0.09 5.24
C GLY A 112 -0.06 0.71 4.63
N LEU A 113 0.21 1.98 4.96
CA LEU A 113 1.41 2.66 4.48
C LEU A 113 2.71 1.94 4.88
N ASP A 114 2.74 1.33 6.06
CA ASP A 114 3.89 0.56 6.54
C ASP A 114 4.16 -0.64 5.62
N ALA A 115 3.11 -1.41 5.29
CA ALA A 115 3.22 -2.52 4.34
C ALA A 115 3.72 -2.06 2.97
N MET A 116 3.23 -0.91 2.48
CA MET A 116 3.74 -0.32 1.22
C MET A 116 5.21 0.04 1.29
N GLN A 117 5.65 0.63 2.39
CA GLN A 117 7.04 1.05 2.55
C GLN A 117 7.98 -0.15 2.64
N ARG A 118 7.54 -1.23 3.28
CA ARG A 118 8.31 -2.45 3.48
C ARG A 118 8.38 -3.31 2.21
N ALA A 119 7.30 -3.37 1.44
CA ALA A 119 7.22 -4.00 0.13
C ALA A 119 8.16 -3.39 -0.93
N ASN A 120 8.72 -2.19 -0.70
CA ASN A 120 9.54 -1.50 -1.71
C ASN A 120 10.80 -2.27 -2.11
N SER A 121 11.46 -2.97 -1.18
CA SER A 121 12.66 -3.75 -1.52
C SER A 121 12.29 -4.90 -2.46
N THR A 122 11.24 -5.65 -2.14
CA THR A 122 10.71 -6.73 -2.99
C THR A 122 10.34 -6.20 -4.36
N LEU A 123 9.66 -5.05 -4.44
CA LEU A 123 9.29 -4.43 -5.71
C LEU A 123 10.51 -3.95 -6.51
N GLU A 124 11.53 -3.40 -5.85
CA GLU A 124 12.77 -2.98 -6.51
C GLU A 124 13.49 -4.19 -7.11
N ASP A 125 13.63 -5.26 -6.34
CA ASP A 125 14.25 -6.51 -6.78
C ASP A 125 13.44 -7.17 -7.89
N PHE A 126 12.10 -7.13 -7.79
CA PHE A 126 11.20 -7.61 -8.83
C PHE A 126 11.42 -6.84 -10.14
N CYS A 127 11.42 -5.51 -10.08
CA CYS A 127 11.61 -4.68 -11.26
C CYS A 127 13.00 -4.88 -11.88
N ARG A 128 14.04 -5.07 -11.07
CA ARG A 128 15.40 -5.29 -11.58
C ARG A 128 15.58 -6.65 -12.22
N SER A 129 15.00 -7.68 -11.61
CA SER A 129 15.25 -9.07 -12.01
C SER A 129 14.29 -9.55 -13.09
N TYR A 130 13.03 -9.12 -13.05
CA TYR A 130 11.98 -9.71 -13.89
C TYR A 130 11.59 -8.88 -15.10
N PHE A 131 11.78 -7.55 -15.09
CA PHE A 131 11.35 -6.71 -16.21
C PHE A 131 11.99 -7.11 -17.55
N MET A 132 13.23 -7.59 -17.53
CA MET A 132 13.92 -8.06 -18.73
C MET A 132 13.21 -9.25 -19.41
N PHE A 133 12.51 -10.10 -18.66
CA PHE A 133 11.72 -11.21 -19.23
C PHE A 133 10.36 -10.76 -19.76
N HIS A 134 9.97 -9.53 -19.45
CA HIS A 134 8.76 -8.87 -19.93
C HIS A 134 9.08 -7.84 -21.02
N ASP A 135 10.26 -7.86 -21.66
CA ASP A 135 10.69 -6.82 -22.61
C ASP A 135 10.55 -5.39 -22.05
N LEU A 136 10.59 -5.27 -20.72
CA LEU A 136 10.55 -3.99 -20.02
C LEU A 136 11.97 -3.60 -19.62
N ASP A 137 12.19 -2.29 -19.61
CA ASP A 137 13.48 -1.70 -19.29
C ASP A 137 13.36 -1.00 -17.93
N ALA A 138 14.00 -1.56 -16.91
CA ALA A 138 14.03 -0.98 -15.57
C ALA A 138 14.75 0.38 -15.53
N SER A 139 15.52 0.75 -16.56
CA SER A 139 16.10 2.09 -16.66
C SER A 139 15.12 3.13 -17.20
N LYS A 140 13.95 2.72 -17.72
CA LYS A 140 12.90 3.60 -18.25
C LYS A 140 11.78 3.81 -17.23
N PRO A 141 11.66 5.02 -16.65
CA PRO A 141 10.63 5.31 -15.66
C PRO A 141 9.21 5.04 -16.16
N GLN A 142 8.93 5.25 -17.44
CA GLN A 142 7.58 5.05 -18.01
C GLN A 142 7.12 3.59 -17.89
N SER A 143 8.03 2.64 -18.11
CA SER A 143 7.73 1.20 -18.00
C SER A 143 7.43 0.83 -16.55
N ILE A 144 8.20 1.37 -15.60
CA ILE A 144 7.97 1.17 -14.17
C ILE A 144 6.63 1.77 -13.75
N PHE A 145 6.45 3.09 -13.91
CA PHE A 145 5.28 3.80 -13.38
C PHE A 145 3.95 3.41 -14.02
N ARG A 146 3.97 2.79 -15.20
CA ARG A 146 2.75 2.26 -15.84
C ARG A 146 2.16 1.07 -15.08
N TYR A 147 3.00 0.18 -14.57
CA TYR A 147 2.57 -1.08 -13.93
C TYR A 147 2.77 -1.07 -12.41
N LEU A 148 3.61 -0.15 -11.91
CA LEU A 148 3.92 -0.04 -10.48
C LEU A 148 2.68 0.08 -9.58
N PRO A 149 1.58 0.80 -9.93
CA PRO A 149 0.45 0.93 -9.01
C PRO A 149 -0.18 -0.42 -8.63
N ILE A 150 -0.42 -1.30 -9.61
CA ILE A 150 -1.05 -2.60 -9.35
C ILE A 150 -0.06 -3.61 -8.75
N LEU A 151 1.20 -3.60 -9.20
CA LEU A 151 2.25 -4.43 -8.64
C LEU A 151 2.51 -4.05 -7.18
N SER A 152 2.69 -2.76 -6.90
CA SER A 152 2.92 -2.24 -5.56
C SER A 152 1.76 -2.52 -4.64
N PHE A 153 0.52 -2.28 -5.08
CA PHE A 153 -0.65 -2.59 -4.27
C PHE A 153 -0.71 -4.08 -3.93
N THR A 154 -0.52 -4.96 -4.91
CA THR A 154 -0.60 -6.41 -4.71
C THR A 154 0.47 -6.91 -3.77
N GLU A 155 1.74 -6.55 -4.02
CA GLU A 155 2.87 -6.93 -3.17
C GLU A 155 2.68 -6.43 -1.74
N SER A 156 2.29 -5.16 -1.59
CA SER A 156 2.05 -4.59 -0.27
C SER A 156 0.89 -5.25 0.47
N TYR A 157 -0.14 -5.70 -0.26
CA TYR A 157 -1.25 -6.45 0.31
C TYR A 157 -0.77 -7.82 0.80
N ILE A 158 -0.01 -8.56 -0.02
CA ILE A 158 0.57 -9.85 0.35
C ILE A 158 1.50 -9.69 1.56
N TYR A 159 2.41 -8.73 1.53
CA TYR A 159 3.32 -8.42 2.64
C TYR A 159 2.58 -8.14 3.96
N GLN A 160 1.45 -7.42 3.90
CA GLN A 160 0.63 -7.19 5.09
C GLN A 160 0.05 -8.50 5.65
N LEU A 161 -0.31 -9.45 4.78
CA LEU A 161 -0.78 -10.76 5.16
C LEU A 161 0.35 -11.64 5.72
N ASP A 162 1.56 -11.55 5.17
CA ASP A 162 2.75 -12.21 5.72
C ASP A 162 3.01 -11.72 7.14
N CYS A 163 2.97 -10.41 7.39
CA CYS A 163 3.11 -9.84 8.73
C CYS A 163 2.04 -10.36 9.70
N LEU A 164 0.80 -10.51 9.23
CA LEU A 164 -0.28 -11.08 10.06
C LEU A 164 0.01 -12.55 10.37
N ASN A 165 0.46 -13.32 9.39
CA ASN A 165 0.85 -14.71 9.57
C ASN A 165 2.02 -14.87 10.56
N GLU A 166 3.08 -14.07 10.43
CA GLU A 166 4.20 -14.03 11.38
C GLU A 166 3.74 -13.66 12.80
N SER A 167 2.79 -12.74 12.92
CA SER A 167 2.25 -12.35 14.23
C SER A 167 1.54 -13.51 14.94
N LEU A 168 0.92 -14.44 14.19
CA LEU A 168 0.28 -15.64 14.74
C LEU A 168 1.31 -16.66 15.27
N LEU A 169 2.53 -16.66 14.72
CA LEU A 169 3.62 -17.52 15.18
C LEU A 169 4.20 -17.08 16.54
N HIS A 170 4.11 -15.79 16.85
CA HIS A 170 4.70 -15.19 18.05
C HIS A 170 3.75 -15.11 19.26
N GLU A 171 2.48 -15.54 19.14
CA GLU A 171 1.58 -15.58 20.29
C GLU A 171 2.03 -16.66 21.30
N PRO A 172 2.24 -16.30 22.59
CA PRO A 172 2.74 -17.24 23.57
C PRO A 172 1.74 -18.38 23.84
N VAL A 173 2.30 -19.58 24.02
CA VAL A 173 1.73 -20.93 24.28
C VAL A 173 0.58 -21.00 25.31
N GLY A 174 0.21 -19.91 25.99
CA GLY A 174 -0.95 -19.81 26.88
C GLY A 174 -2.32 -19.72 26.20
N SER A 175 -2.38 -19.45 24.89
CA SER A 175 -3.63 -19.29 24.12
C SER A 175 -4.02 -20.53 23.28
N HIS A 176 -3.36 -21.68 23.50
CA HIS A 176 -3.56 -22.91 22.71
C HIS A 176 -4.99 -23.47 22.69
N ASN A 177 -5.90 -22.96 23.53
CA ASN A 177 -7.31 -23.35 23.49
C ASN A 177 -8.12 -22.62 22.41
N VAL A 178 -7.71 -21.43 21.96
CA VAL A 178 -8.48 -20.64 20.97
C VAL A 178 -8.27 -21.16 19.54
N LEU A 179 -7.06 -21.60 19.19
CA LEU A 179 -6.74 -22.15 17.86
C LEU A 179 -7.39 -23.53 17.61
N LYS A 180 -7.67 -24.31 18.67
CA LYS A 180 -8.40 -25.58 18.55
C LYS A 180 -9.90 -25.38 18.38
N GLU A 181 -10.48 -24.31 18.92
CA GLU A 181 -11.92 -24.03 18.80
C GLU A 181 -12.32 -23.51 17.42
N ALA A 182 -11.47 -22.71 16.75
CA ALA A 182 -11.77 -22.24 15.39
C ALA A 182 -11.81 -23.37 14.34
N ALA A 183 -11.06 -24.46 14.55
CA ALA A 183 -11.06 -25.62 13.65
C ALA A 183 -12.20 -26.62 13.91
N PHE A 184 -12.92 -26.50 15.05
CA PHE A 184 -13.92 -27.50 15.48
C PHE A 184 -15.36 -26.96 15.55
N VAL A 185 -15.58 -25.63 15.57
CA VAL A 185 -16.93 -25.05 15.61
C VAL A 185 -17.50 -24.90 14.20
N SER A 186 -17.80 -26.04 13.59
CA SER A 186 -18.88 -26.19 12.61
C SER A 186 -19.99 -27.00 13.24
N ALA A 187 -20.57 -26.52 14.34
CA ALA A 187 -21.92 -26.82 14.82
C ALA A 187 -22.10 -26.28 16.25
N SER A 188 -23.17 -25.49 16.42
CA SER A 188 -23.89 -25.19 17.67
C SER A 188 -23.60 -23.83 18.32
N ASP A 189 -24.73 -23.21 18.66
CA ASP A 189 -24.94 -21.86 19.18
C ASP A 189 -24.38 -21.61 20.59
N ASP A 190 -24.09 -20.33 20.85
CA ASP A 190 -24.15 -19.64 22.14
C ASP A 190 -23.14 -20.03 23.25
N VAL A 191 -22.01 -19.32 23.35
CA VAL A 191 -21.31 -19.10 24.64
C VAL A 191 -20.62 -17.73 24.71
N THR A 192 -20.82 -17.06 25.84
CA THR A 192 -20.29 -15.73 26.20
C THR A 192 -18.81 -15.80 26.63
N LEU A 193 -17.95 -14.93 26.08
CA LEU A 193 -16.50 -14.92 26.33
C LEU A 193 -16.13 -14.22 27.67
N PRO A 194 -15.26 -14.78 28.54
CA PRO A 194 -14.83 -14.09 29.77
C PRO A 194 -13.75 -13.04 29.48
N SER A 195 -13.93 -11.86 30.07
CA SER A 195 -13.02 -10.71 29.98
C SER A 195 -11.94 -10.74 31.06
N THR A 196 -10.66 -10.93 30.69
CA THR A 196 -9.50 -10.50 31.52
C THR A 196 -8.19 -10.48 30.68
N LEU A 197 -7.82 -9.33 30.11
CA LEU A 197 -6.68 -8.43 30.46
C LEU A 197 -5.31 -8.77 29.79
N VAL A 198 -4.82 -7.92 28.86
CA VAL A 198 -3.68 -6.95 29.02
C VAL A 198 -2.33 -7.58 28.62
N THR A 199 -1.50 -7.10 27.68
CA THR A 199 -1.29 -5.78 27.05
C THR A 199 -0.51 -5.97 25.74
N CYS A 200 -1.03 -5.45 24.62
CA CYS A 200 -0.24 -4.73 23.62
C CYS A 200 -1.17 -3.72 22.95
N LYS A 201 -0.70 -2.48 22.82
CA LYS A 201 -1.52 -1.33 22.43
C LYS A 201 -2.04 -1.46 21.00
N ARG A 202 -3.30 -1.85 20.85
CA ARG A 202 -4.32 -1.34 19.90
C ARG A 202 -5.62 -2.08 20.18
N LYS A 203 -6.53 -1.47 20.93
CA LYS A 203 -7.86 -2.04 21.23
C LYS A 203 -8.79 -1.81 20.04
N SER A 204 -9.59 -2.85 19.76
CA SER A 204 -10.92 -2.87 19.15
C SER A 204 -11.10 -2.81 17.62
N SER A 205 -10.16 -3.33 16.83
CA SER A 205 -10.43 -3.76 15.43
C SER A 205 -9.72 -5.07 14.99
N SER A 206 -8.86 -5.65 15.83
CA SER A 206 -7.99 -6.77 15.44
C SER A 206 -8.67 -8.14 15.34
N ALA A 207 -9.70 -8.42 16.15
CA ALA A 207 -10.35 -9.74 16.14
C ALA A 207 -11.04 -10.05 14.79
N GLY A 208 -11.70 -9.03 14.19
CA GLY A 208 -12.32 -9.17 12.88
C GLY A 208 -11.30 -9.34 11.75
N SER A 209 -10.16 -8.65 11.84
CA SER A 209 -9.07 -8.74 10.85
C SER A 209 -8.38 -10.10 10.86
N VAL A 210 -8.14 -10.69 12.04
CA VAL A 210 -7.51 -12.01 12.17
C VAL A 210 -8.48 -13.11 11.73
N HIS A 211 -9.77 -13.00 12.07
CA HIS A 211 -10.78 -13.96 11.60
C HIS A 211 -10.92 -13.93 10.06
N ALA A 212 -10.94 -12.74 9.45
CA ALA A 212 -10.97 -12.60 7.99
C ALA A 212 -9.74 -13.25 7.33
N PHE A 213 -8.55 -13.03 7.89
CA PHE A 213 -7.31 -13.66 7.43
C PHE A 213 -7.37 -15.19 7.50
N LEU A 214 -7.85 -15.77 8.59
CA LEU A 214 -7.91 -17.22 8.77
C LEU A 214 -8.95 -17.91 7.88
N THR A 215 -9.97 -17.18 7.44
CA THR A 215 -11.08 -17.76 6.65
C THR A 215 -10.82 -17.66 5.15
N ASP A 216 -10.47 -16.46 4.67
CA ASP A 216 -10.19 -16.20 3.25
C ASP A 216 -9.33 -14.93 3.14
N PRO A 217 -7.99 -15.06 3.25
CA PRO A 217 -7.08 -13.92 3.35
C PRO A 217 -7.04 -13.09 2.06
N PHE A 218 -7.26 -13.74 0.93
CA PHE A 218 -7.16 -13.12 -0.39
C PHE A 218 -8.51 -12.63 -0.93
N ARG A 219 -9.63 -12.86 -0.25
CA ARG A 219 -10.98 -12.47 -0.70
C ARG A 219 -11.03 -11.07 -1.33
N GLN A 220 -10.52 -10.08 -0.61
CA GLN A 220 -10.59 -8.68 -1.06
C GLN A 220 -9.67 -8.41 -2.25
N LEU A 221 -8.47 -8.99 -2.26
CA LEU A 221 -7.56 -8.89 -3.40
C LEU A 221 -8.16 -9.55 -4.65
N VAL A 222 -8.75 -10.73 -4.51
CA VAL A 222 -9.42 -11.44 -5.61
C VAL A 222 -10.57 -10.61 -6.16
N LEU A 223 -11.44 -10.06 -5.30
CA LEU A 223 -12.54 -9.19 -5.73
C LEU A 223 -12.03 -7.94 -6.46
N LEU A 224 -10.94 -7.33 -5.98
CA LEU A 224 -10.31 -6.17 -6.62
C LEU A 224 -9.76 -6.53 -8.00
N LEU A 225 -9.02 -7.63 -8.12
CA LEU A 225 -8.44 -8.07 -9.40
C LEU A 225 -9.54 -8.46 -10.40
N GLN A 226 -10.63 -9.09 -9.94
CA GLN A 226 -11.79 -9.40 -10.77
C GLN A 226 -12.46 -8.15 -11.32
N ARG A 227 -12.67 -7.12 -10.49
CA ARG A 227 -13.26 -5.84 -10.93
C ARG A 227 -12.44 -5.14 -12.01
N HIS A 228 -11.12 -5.33 -11.99
CA HIS A 228 -10.20 -4.77 -12.99
C HIS A 228 -9.95 -5.71 -14.19
N GLY A 229 -10.61 -6.87 -14.25
CA GLY A 229 -10.40 -7.86 -15.31
C GLY A 229 -9.01 -8.50 -15.33
N LEU A 230 -8.30 -8.46 -14.19
CA LEU A 230 -6.93 -8.96 -14.05
C LEU A 230 -6.87 -10.35 -13.43
N MET A 231 -7.96 -10.82 -12.82
CA MET A 231 -8.01 -12.14 -12.19
C MET A 231 -8.05 -13.25 -13.25
N THR A 232 -7.15 -14.23 -13.12
CA THR A 232 -7.12 -15.45 -13.93
C THR A 232 -7.15 -16.69 -13.04
N GLU A 233 -7.47 -17.84 -13.63
CA GLU A 233 -7.41 -19.14 -12.94
C GLU A 233 -6.03 -19.38 -12.33
N ARG A 234 -4.97 -19.12 -13.10
CA ARG A 234 -3.58 -19.28 -12.67
C ARG A 234 -3.20 -18.36 -11.51
N ILE A 235 -3.63 -17.09 -11.50
CA ILE A 235 -3.43 -16.21 -10.34
C ILE A 235 -4.15 -16.78 -9.11
N GLY A 236 -5.37 -17.30 -9.29
CA GLY A 236 -6.11 -17.94 -8.21
C GLY A 236 -5.42 -19.19 -7.65
N GLU A 237 -4.74 -19.96 -8.50
CA GLU A 237 -3.92 -21.11 -8.08
C GLU A 237 -2.72 -20.68 -7.24
N GLU A 238 -1.98 -19.66 -7.69
CA GLU A 238 -0.82 -19.15 -6.94
C GLU A 238 -1.22 -18.58 -5.57
N LEU A 239 -2.34 -17.84 -5.49
CA LEU A 239 -2.85 -17.33 -4.22
C LEU A 239 -3.28 -18.46 -3.27
N ARG A 240 -3.91 -19.52 -3.77
CA ARG A 240 -4.20 -20.72 -2.95
C ARG A 240 -2.91 -21.42 -2.50
N GLY A 241 -1.89 -21.42 -3.35
CA GLY A 241 -0.55 -21.87 -3.00
C GLY A 241 0.07 -21.08 -1.86
N GLY A 242 -0.09 -19.75 -1.86
CA GLY A 242 0.34 -18.89 -0.75
C GLY A 242 -0.40 -19.18 0.56
N GLU A 243 -1.71 -19.43 0.50
CA GLU A 243 -2.48 -19.84 1.69
C GLU A 243 -2.00 -21.19 2.25
N GLU A 244 -1.68 -22.14 1.37
CA GLU A 244 -1.08 -23.42 1.75
C GLU A 244 0.32 -23.21 2.35
N TYR A 245 1.15 -22.34 1.76
CA TYR A 245 2.47 -21.99 2.28
C TYR A 245 2.39 -21.49 3.71
N TRP A 246 1.52 -20.51 4.02
CA TRP A 246 1.38 -20.00 5.39
C TRP A 246 0.94 -21.09 6.38
N LYS A 247 0.11 -22.06 5.97
CA LYS A 247 -0.25 -23.21 6.82
C LYS A 247 0.98 -24.09 7.10
N LEU A 248 1.77 -24.37 6.07
CA LEU A 248 2.99 -25.17 6.18
C LEU A 248 4.06 -24.46 7.03
N GLU A 249 4.23 -23.15 6.86
CA GLU A 249 5.16 -22.35 7.65
C GLU A 249 4.80 -22.41 9.14
N ARG A 250 3.51 -22.21 9.48
CA ARG A 250 3.03 -22.36 10.85
C ARG A 250 3.27 -23.74 11.43
N GLN A 251 3.05 -24.78 10.62
CA GLN A 251 3.33 -26.16 11.01
C GLN A 251 4.83 -26.39 11.25
N LEU A 252 5.69 -25.92 10.35
CA LEU A 252 7.14 -26.07 10.42
C LEU A 252 7.72 -25.33 11.64
N CYS A 253 7.33 -24.07 11.85
CA CYS A 253 7.74 -23.31 13.03
C CYS A 253 7.30 -23.98 14.34
N SER A 254 6.05 -24.47 14.40
CA SER A 254 5.56 -25.20 15.59
C SER A 254 6.37 -26.48 15.83
N ALA A 255 6.64 -27.26 14.78
CA ALA A 255 7.44 -28.48 14.89
C ALA A 255 8.88 -28.18 15.36
N MET A 256 9.48 -27.09 14.87
CA MET A 256 10.80 -26.63 15.31
C MET A 256 10.83 -26.24 16.80
N ILE A 257 9.81 -25.50 17.26
CA ILE A 257 9.69 -25.10 18.68
C ILE A 257 9.55 -26.34 19.58
N ASN A 258 8.74 -27.31 19.15
CA ASN A 258 8.48 -28.55 19.91
C ASN A 258 9.56 -29.62 19.73
N LYS A 259 10.56 -29.40 18.86
CA LYS A 259 11.62 -30.36 18.48
C LYS A 259 11.05 -31.67 17.93
N GLU A 260 9.98 -31.58 17.17
CA GLU A 260 9.36 -32.69 16.47
C GLU A 260 10.12 -33.03 15.18
N GLU A 261 10.04 -34.28 14.73
CA GLU A 261 10.64 -34.70 13.46
C GLU A 261 9.87 -34.08 12.29
N ILE A 262 10.57 -33.38 11.41
CA ILE A 262 9.98 -32.71 10.26
C ILE A 262 10.20 -33.57 9.01
N SER A 263 9.11 -33.90 8.33
CA SER A 263 9.17 -34.62 7.05
C SER A 263 9.77 -33.73 5.95
N ILE A 264 10.76 -34.26 5.23
CA ILE A 264 11.37 -33.58 4.08
C ILE A 264 10.34 -33.19 3.01
N GLN A 265 9.25 -33.96 2.86
CA GLN A 265 8.20 -33.65 1.89
C GLN A 265 7.45 -32.35 2.23
N VAL A 266 7.26 -32.07 3.52
CA VAL A 266 6.62 -30.84 4.03
C VAL A 266 7.53 -29.65 3.76
N VAL A 267 8.83 -29.78 4.04
CA VAL A 267 9.85 -28.74 3.77
C VAL A 267 9.93 -28.46 2.28
N MET A 268 10.06 -29.50 1.45
CA MET A 268 10.10 -29.35 0.00
C MET A 268 8.86 -28.65 -0.52
N ARG A 269 7.67 -29.04 -0.07
CA ARG A 269 6.42 -28.37 -0.47
C ARG A 269 6.40 -26.89 -0.06
N ALA A 270 6.83 -26.56 1.15
CA ALA A 270 6.89 -25.18 1.62
C ALA A 270 7.83 -24.33 0.76
N ILE A 271 9.04 -24.83 0.46
CA ILE A 271 10.01 -24.12 -0.40
C ILE A 271 9.42 -23.82 -1.78
N HIS A 272 8.76 -24.79 -2.42
CA HIS A 272 8.16 -24.55 -3.75
C HIS A 272 7.05 -23.50 -3.72
N LEU A 273 6.34 -23.36 -2.59
CA LEU A 273 5.24 -22.42 -2.44
C LEU A 273 5.67 -21.04 -1.93
N LYS A 274 6.89 -20.90 -1.38
CA LYS A 274 7.38 -19.70 -0.68
C LYS A 274 7.30 -18.44 -1.54
N SER A 275 7.78 -18.50 -2.78
CA SER A 275 7.85 -17.33 -3.69
C SER A 275 6.58 -17.12 -4.54
N PHE A 276 5.39 -17.46 -4.01
CA PHE A 276 4.13 -17.32 -4.76
C PHE A 276 3.79 -15.86 -5.12
N ASP A 277 4.24 -14.91 -4.29
CA ASP A 277 4.15 -13.47 -4.49
C ASP A 277 4.81 -13.06 -5.82
N TYR A 278 6.05 -13.48 -6.07
CA TYR A 278 6.77 -13.25 -7.32
C TYR A 278 6.05 -13.85 -8.53
N ARG A 279 5.45 -15.03 -8.39
CA ARG A 279 4.64 -15.66 -9.44
C ARG A 279 3.37 -14.87 -9.73
N VAL A 280 2.66 -14.42 -8.69
CA VAL A 280 1.48 -13.54 -8.83
C VAL A 280 1.85 -12.23 -9.53
N LEU A 281 2.95 -11.58 -9.14
CA LEU A 281 3.41 -10.34 -9.76
C LEU A 281 3.76 -10.52 -11.26
N ASN A 282 4.44 -11.62 -11.62
CA ASN A 282 4.73 -11.95 -13.02
C ASN A 282 3.45 -12.18 -13.84
N LEU A 283 2.49 -12.93 -13.30
CA LEU A 283 1.20 -13.19 -13.95
C LEU A 283 0.39 -11.91 -14.13
N LEU A 284 0.35 -11.05 -13.11
CA LEU A 284 -0.28 -9.74 -13.22
C LEU A 284 0.39 -8.90 -14.30
N LEU A 285 1.72 -8.93 -14.39
CA LEU A 285 2.46 -8.16 -15.38
C LEU A 285 2.13 -8.60 -16.82
N PHE A 286 2.00 -9.91 -17.09
CA PHE A 286 1.49 -10.39 -18.38
C PHE A 286 0.07 -9.88 -18.67
N ASN A 287 -0.83 -9.99 -17.69
CA ASN A 287 -2.23 -9.60 -17.85
C ASN A 287 -2.41 -8.11 -18.13
N VAL A 288 -1.75 -7.23 -17.37
CA VAL A 288 -1.86 -5.77 -17.54
C VAL A 288 -1.24 -5.28 -18.86
N ARG A 289 -0.34 -6.08 -19.45
CA ARG A 289 0.25 -5.84 -20.76
C ARG A 289 -0.60 -6.41 -21.90
N GLY A 290 -1.60 -7.24 -21.59
CA GLY A 290 -2.42 -7.94 -22.58
C GLY A 290 -1.65 -9.03 -23.33
N GLU A 291 -0.62 -9.59 -22.69
CA GLU A 291 0.21 -10.64 -23.27
C GLU A 291 -0.20 -12.03 -22.78
N LYS A 292 0.06 -13.04 -23.61
CA LYS A 292 -0.14 -14.43 -23.18
C LYS A 292 0.97 -14.80 -22.21
N VAL A 293 0.61 -15.51 -21.14
CA VAL A 293 1.58 -16.04 -20.19
C VAL A 293 2.55 -16.97 -20.92
N ASP A 294 3.84 -16.68 -20.79
CA ASP A 294 4.89 -17.56 -21.29
C ASP A 294 5.13 -18.70 -20.29
N ASN A 295 4.72 -19.91 -20.66
CA ASN A 295 4.86 -21.08 -19.80
C ASN A 295 6.32 -21.49 -19.61
N ILE A 296 7.19 -21.30 -20.61
CA ILE A 296 8.61 -21.65 -20.49
C ILE A 296 9.26 -20.73 -19.46
N PHE A 297 8.94 -19.45 -19.51
CA PHE A 297 9.40 -18.48 -18.52
C PHE A 297 8.89 -18.82 -17.11
N MET A 298 7.61 -19.18 -16.96
CA MET A 298 7.06 -19.54 -15.65
C MET A 298 7.67 -20.85 -15.10
N ASP A 299 7.98 -21.82 -15.96
CA ASP A 299 8.68 -23.06 -15.56
C ASP A 299 10.12 -22.76 -15.11
N PHE A 300 10.81 -21.87 -15.84
CA PHE A 300 12.13 -21.37 -15.45
C PHE A 300 12.09 -20.64 -14.11
N LEU A 301 11.08 -19.77 -13.91
CA LEU A 301 10.87 -19.02 -12.69
C LEU A 301 10.78 -19.96 -11.48
N SER A 302 9.91 -20.98 -11.55
CA SER A 302 9.76 -21.96 -10.48
C SER A 302 11.06 -22.70 -10.13
N ALA A 303 11.87 -23.06 -11.12
CA ALA A 303 13.17 -23.70 -10.86
C ALA A 303 14.18 -22.71 -10.26
N SER A 304 14.19 -21.46 -10.73
CA SER A 304 15.10 -20.42 -10.22
C SER A 304 14.79 -20.04 -8.77
N GLU A 305 13.51 -19.88 -8.43
CA GLU A 305 13.02 -19.62 -7.07
C GLU A 305 13.48 -20.73 -6.12
N PHE A 306 13.26 -22.00 -6.47
CA PHE A 306 13.71 -23.12 -5.67
C PHE A 306 15.22 -23.07 -5.36
N LEU A 307 16.04 -22.73 -6.34
CA LEU A 307 17.49 -22.64 -6.16
C LEU A 307 17.90 -21.45 -5.29
N VAL A 308 17.23 -20.30 -5.44
CA VAL A 308 17.47 -19.10 -4.61
C VAL A 308 17.11 -19.39 -3.16
N GLU A 309 15.94 -19.98 -2.91
CA GLU A 309 15.51 -20.32 -1.54
C GLU A 309 16.46 -21.33 -0.87
N VAL A 310 16.92 -22.34 -1.61
CA VAL A 310 17.93 -23.27 -1.09
C VAL A 310 19.27 -22.58 -0.84
N ALA A 311 19.67 -21.63 -1.68
CA ALA A 311 20.93 -20.91 -1.52
C ALA A 311 20.92 -19.93 -0.33
N ASP A 312 19.78 -19.30 -0.03
CA ASP A 312 19.63 -18.40 1.11
C ASP A 312 19.73 -19.13 2.47
N ASP A 313 19.39 -20.42 2.50
CA ASP A 313 19.43 -21.26 3.70
C ASP A 313 20.76 -22.04 3.92
N LEU A 314 21.70 -22.00 2.96
CA LEU A 314 23.00 -22.72 2.99
C LEU A 314 24.17 -21.86 3.50
#